data_AF-A0A523X7E4-F1
#
_entry.id   AF-A0A523X7E4-F1
#
_cell.length_a   1.000
_cell.length_b   1.000
_cell.length_c   1.000
_cell.angle_alpha   90.00
_cell.angle_beta   90.00
_cell.angle_gamma   90.00
#
_symmetry.space_group_name_H-M   'P 1'
#
loop_
_entity.id
_entity.type
_entity.pdbx_description
1 polymer ?
#
loop_
_entity_poly.entity_id
_entity_poly.type
_entity_poly.pdbx_seq_one_letter_code
_entity_poly.pdbx_strand_id
1 'polypeptide(L)'
;GEKTEVTHQKGYAKSDRMRNEDLTDKKATIIRLDKGLVWEIDHNKKTYSQVTFAELDELYRQQEVAMKQSQEQMTKMMESLPPEQRAMAEKQMQQAMEAQAAMTKPAKVVKTGKKDKILGYTCQQYKVSWANMTLDMWVSDEIAPEIDFSKFYTGLLMGGPLAEGLSEIKGVPLKTVVETEAAGAHSRYISELTKLKTKKISDSEFELPKGYREVPYGQGE
;
A
#
# COMPACT_ATOMS: atom_id res chain seq x y z
N GLY A 1 -18.80 -15.18 13.25
CA GLY A 1 -18.84 -15.72 11.88
C GLY A 1 -17.95 -14.85 11.04
N GLU A 2 -16.96 -15.44 10.39
CA GLU A 2 -16.04 -14.74 9.51
C GLU A 2 -16.84 -14.17 8.33
N LYS A 3 -16.85 -12.85 8.16
CA LYS A 3 -17.52 -12.21 7.03
C LYS A 3 -16.54 -12.19 5.86
N THR A 4 -16.90 -12.87 4.77
CA THR A 4 -16.19 -12.77 3.50
C THR A 4 -16.92 -11.76 2.63
N GLU A 5 -16.24 -10.69 2.25
CA GLU A 5 -16.71 -9.71 1.28
C GLU A 5 -15.90 -9.86 -0.01
N VAL A 6 -16.57 -9.74 -1.15
CA VAL A 6 -15.94 -9.85 -2.47
C VAL A 6 -16.14 -8.53 -3.20
N THR A 7 -15.05 -7.86 -3.52
CA THR A 7 -15.05 -6.66 -4.36
C THR A 7 -14.48 -6.96 -5.74
N HIS A 8 -14.84 -6.13 -6.72
CA HIS A 8 -14.35 -6.26 -8.09
C HIS A 8 -13.54 -5.04 -8.46
N GLN A 9 -12.33 -5.28 -8.99
CA GLN A 9 -11.43 -4.21 -9.40
C GLN A 9 -11.11 -4.31 -10.88
N LYS A 10 -10.80 -3.16 -11.47
CA LYS A 10 -10.37 -3.05 -12.86
C LYS A 10 -9.16 -2.15 -12.95
N GLY A 11 -8.06 -2.72 -13.45
CA GLY A 11 -6.80 -2.02 -13.64
C GLY A 11 -6.49 -1.71 -15.11
N TYR A 12 -5.75 -0.62 -15.32
CA TYR A 12 -5.04 -0.31 -16.56
C TYR A 12 -3.62 0.10 -16.24
N ALA A 13 -2.65 -0.37 -17.02
CA ALA A 13 -1.26 0.05 -16.91
C ALA A 13 -0.70 0.35 -18.30
N LYS A 14 0.02 1.47 -18.43
CA LYS A 14 0.68 1.90 -19.66
C LYS A 14 1.94 2.66 -19.30
N SER A 15 3.11 2.05 -19.51
CA SER A 15 4.44 2.65 -19.30
C SER A 15 4.59 3.35 -17.94
N ASP A 16 4.32 4.65 -17.87
CA ASP A 16 4.47 5.54 -16.72
C ASP A 16 3.14 5.87 -16.01
N ARG A 17 2.04 5.20 -16.38
CA ARG A 17 0.70 5.46 -15.81
C ARG A 17 0.01 4.18 -15.41
N MET A 18 -0.69 4.24 -14.29
CA MET A 18 -1.55 3.16 -13.82
C MET A 18 -2.86 3.72 -13.31
N ARG A 19 -3.95 3.01 -13.54
CA ARG A 19 -5.25 3.25 -12.94
C ARG A 19 -5.74 1.97 -12.31
N ASN A 20 -6.19 2.05 -11.07
CA ASN A 20 -6.95 1.00 -10.41
C ASN A 20 -8.34 1.56 -10.07
N GLU A 21 -9.39 0.81 -10.38
CA GLU A 21 -10.77 1.21 -10.12
C GLU A 21 -11.45 0.12 -9.30
N ASP A 22 -11.92 0.48 -8.11
CA ASP A 22 -12.81 -0.35 -7.31
C ASP A 22 -14.24 -0.15 -7.81
N LEU A 23 -14.78 -1.18 -8.46
CA LEU A 23 -16.10 -1.14 -9.06
C LEU A 23 -17.22 -1.29 -8.01
N THR A 24 -16.89 -1.83 -6.83
CA THR A 24 -17.84 -2.00 -5.72
C THR A 24 -18.04 -0.67 -5.01
N ASP A 25 -16.96 -0.05 -4.56
CA ASP A 25 -17.01 1.22 -3.81
C ASP A 25 -17.02 2.45 -4.71
N LYS A 26 -16.84 2.26 -6.02
CA LYS A 26 -16.76 3.31 -7.04
C LYS A 26 -15.68 4.34 -6.69
N LYS A 27 -14.53 3.84 -6.28
CA LYS A 27 -13.31 4.63 -6.06
C LYS A 27 -12.29 4.30 -7.13
N ALA A 28 -11.40 5.24 -7.44
CA ALA A 28 -10.28 4.97 -8.34
C ALA A 28 -9.02 5.66 -7.87
N THR A 29 -7.88 5.03 -8.15
CA THR A 29 -6.54 5.61 -7.96
C THR A 29 -5.88 5.69 -9.32
N ILE A 30 -5.33 6.85 -9.69
CA ILE A 30 -4.54 7.05 -10.90
C ILE A 30 -3.14 7.49 -10.49
N ILE A 31 -2.13 6.69 -10.82
CA ILE A 31 -0.72 6.99 -10.59
C ILE A 31 -0.12 7.50 -11.89
N ARG A 32 0.49 8.68 -11.84
CA ARG A 32 1.11 9.38 -12.97
C ARG A 32 2.58 9.57 -12.69
N LEU A 33 3.40 8.57 -13.02
CA LEU A 33 4.86 8.67 -12.87
C LEU A 33 5.44 9.79 -13.75
N ASP A 34 4.81 10.06 -14.90
CA ASP A 34 5.15 11.17 -15.80
C ASP A 34 4.91 12.55 -15.20
N LYS A 35 3.95 12.67 -14.27
CA LYS A 35 3.63 13.91 -13.56
C LYS A 35 4.14 13.94 -12.12
N GLY A 36 4.67 12.82 -11.62
CA GLY A 36 5.11 12.68 -10.24
C GLY A 36 3.98 12.76 -9.20
N LEU A 37 2.77 12.28 -9.53
CA LEU A 37 1.60 12.42 -8.66
C LEU A 37 0.67 11.20 -8.65
N VAL A 38 -0.21 11.18 -7.66
CA VAL A 38 -1.34 10.27 -7.52
C VAL A 38 -2.63 11.07 -7.41
N TRP A 39 -3.66 10.59 -8.09
CA TRP A 39 -5.05 11.03 -7.89
C TRP A 39 -5.85 9.93 -7.22
N GLU A 40 -6.56 10.28 -6.16
CA GLU A 40 -7.60 9.43 -5.57
C GLU A 40 -8.96 10.04 -5.93
N ILE A 41 -9.88 9.21 -6.39
CA ILE A 41 -11.14 9.62 -6.99
C ILE A 41 -12.27 8.90 -6.27
N ASP A 42 -13.29 9.67 -5.88
CA ASP A 42 -14.57 9.15 -5.39
C ASP A 42 -15.64 9.46 -6.43
N HIS A 43 -16.11 8.43 -7.14
CA HIS A 43 -17.13 8.57 -8.17
C HIS A 43 -18.54 8.79 -7.58
N ASN A 44 -18.79 8.43 -6.32
CA ASN A 44 -20.06 8.71 -5.66
C ASN A 44 -20.20 10.22 -5.38
N LYS A 45 -19.13 10.84 -4.88
CA LYS A 45 -19.10 12.27 -4.55
C LYS A 45 -18.71 13.16 -5.73
N LYS A 46 -18.22 12.58 -6.83
CA LYS A 46 -17.61 13.29 -7.97
C LYS A 46 -16.50 14.22 -7.51
N THR A 47 -15.67 13.72 -6.61
CA THR A 47 -14.52 14.45 -6.08
C THR A 47 -13.24 13.71 -6.37
N TYR A 48 -12.13 14.43 -6.40
CA TYR A 48 -10.80 13.85 -6.40
C TYR A 48 -9.91 14.59 -5.42
N SER A 49 -8.92 13.90 -4.87
CA SER A 49 -7.77 14.50 -4.21
C SER A 49 -6.52 14.19 -5.02
N GLN A 50 -5.48 15.00 -4.83
CA GLN A 50 -4.18 14.77 -5.44
C GLN A 50 -3.08 14.86 -4.40
N VAL A 51 -2.01 14.11 -4.63
CA VAL A 51 -0.77 14.21 -3.86
C VAL A 51 0.41 13.90 -4.78
N THR A 52 1.45 14.72 -4.72
CA THR A 52 2.71 14.48 -5.44
C THR A 52 3.58 13.50 -4.66
N PHE A 53 4.53 12.83 -5.32
CA PHE A 53 5.51 11.99 -4.62
C PHE A 53 6.37 12.80 -3.65
N ALA A 54 6.66 14.06 -3.97
CA ALA A 54 7.38 14.96 -3.08
C ALA A 54 6.56 15.31 -1.82
N GLU A 55 5.25 15.53 -1.96
CA GLU A 55 4.36 15.74 -0.82
C GLU A 55 4.20 14.46 0.01
N LEU A 56 4.15 13.28 -0.61
CA LEU A 56 4.15 12.00 0.11
C LEU A 56 5.43 11.82 0.94
N ASP A 57 6.61 12.08 0.35
CA ASP A 57 7.89 12.05 1.07
C ASP A 57 7.91 13.03 2.25
N GLU A 58 7.39 14.24 2.06
CA GLU A 58 7.29 15.24 3.12
C GLU A 58 6.30 14.81 4.22
N LEU A 59 5.15 14.25 3.85
CA LEU A 59 4.18 13.70 4.80
C LEU A 59 4.80 12.59 5.66
N TYR A 60 5.63 11.71 5.09
CA TYR A 60 6.36 10.72 5.87
C TYR A 60 7.39 11.34 6.82
N ARG A 61 8.16 12.32 6.37
CA ARG A 61 9.13 13.00 7.25
C ARG A 61 8.42 13.71 8.40
N GLN A 62 7.29 14.36 8.12
CA GLN A 62 6.47 15.01 9.14
C GLN A 62 5.90 13.98 10.13
N GLN A 63 5.45 12.83 9.63
CA GLN A 63 5.03 11.72 10.48
C GLN A 63 6.17 11.22 11.37
N GLU A 64 7.39 11.05 10.84
CA GLU A 64 8.57 10.67 11.62
C GLU A 64 8.90 11.70 12.72
N VAL A 65 8.86 12.99 12.39
CA VAL A 65 9.12 14.08 13.35
C VAL A 65 8.05 14.10 14.44
N ALA A 66 6.78 14.03 14.05
CA ALA A 66 5.65 13.98 14.99
C ALA A 66 5.74 12.76 15.90
N MET A 67 6.14 11.60 15.36
CA MET A 67 6.39 10.39 16.16
C MET A 67 7.51 10.60 17.18
N LYS A 68 8.66 11.17 16.78
CA LYS A 68 9.76 11.47 17.72
C LYS A 68 9.32 12.43 18.83
N GLN A 69 8.60 13.49 18.48
CA GLN A 69 8.05 14.42 19.47
C GLN A 69 7.05 13.73 20.41
N SER A 70 6.19 12.87 19.88
CA SER A 70 5.26 12.09 20.70
C SER A 70 6.00 11.13 21.64
N GLN A 71 7.09 10.51 21.20
CA GLN A 71 7.94 9.67 22.06
C GLN A 71 8.57 10.48 23.18
N GLU A 72 9.13 11.65 22.90
CA GLU A 72 9.72 12.53 23.92
C GLU A 72 8.69 12.98 24.96
N GLN A 73 7.49 13.35 24.51
CA GLN A 73 6.39 13.72 25.41
C GLN A 73 5.97 12.54 26.29
N MET A 74 5.90 11.34 25.70
CA MET A 74 5.57 10.12 26.44
C MET A 74 6.64 9.80 27.49
N THR A 75 7.94 9.88 27.15
CA THR A 75 9.05 9.69 28.10
C THR A 75 8.95 10.65 29.29
N LYS A 76 8.65 11.94 29.05
CA LYS A 76 8.45 12.91 30.14
C LYS A 76 7.24 12.58 31.02
N MET A 77 6.16 12.10 30.43
CA MET A 77 4.99 11.67 31.19
C MET A 77 5.34 10.47 32.09
N MET A 78 6.12 9.52 31.58
CA MET A 78 6.58 8.33 32.33
C MET A 78 7.40 8.67 33.57
N GLU A 79 8.23 9.71 33.51
CA GLU A 79 9.02 10.20 34.65
C GLU A 79 8.14 10.71 35.81
N SER A 80 6.92 11.19 35.49
CA SER A 80 5.96 11.70 36.47
C SER A 80 5.03 10.62 37.07
N LEU A 81 5.07 9.38 36.55
CA LEU A 81 4.18 8.30 37.02
C LEU A 81 4.66 7.66 38.32
N PRO A 82 3.73 7.23 39.21
CA PRO A 82 4.04 6.39 40.37
C PRO A 82 4.69 5.05 39.97
N PRO A 83 5.50 4.42 40.85
CA PRO A 83 6.28 3.22 40.50
C PRO A 83 5.46 2.06 39.93
N GLU A 84 4.28 1.78 40.50
CA GLU A 84 3.42 0.68 40.03
C GLU A 84 2.84 0.93 38.64
N GLN A 85 2.49 2.19 38.33
CA GLN A 85 1.98 2.58 37.01
C GLN A 85 3.11 2.64 35.97
N ARG A 86 4.32 3.04 36.41
CA ARG A 86 5.51 3.10 35.56
C ARG A 86 5.88 1.72 35.01
N ALA A 87 5.89 0.67 35.83
CA ALA A 87 6.25 -0.67 35.36
C ALA A 87 5.30 -1.22 34.27
N MET A 88 4.00 -0.99 34.40
CA MET A 88 3.02 -1.38 33.37
C MET A 88 3.17 -0.53 32.10
N ALA A 89 3.35 0.78 32.26
CA ALA A 89 3.49 1.69 31.14
C ALA A 89 4.84 1.51 30.39
N GLU A 90 5.92 1.15 31.08
CA GLU A 90 7.22 0.80 30.47
C GLU A 90 7.08 -0.41 29.55
N LYS A 91 6.37 -1.46 30.01
CA LYS A 91 6.14 -2.66 29.20
C LYS A 91 5.32 -2.35 27.94
N GLN A 92 4.27 -1.54 28.08
CA GLN A 92 3.46 -1.13 26.93
C GLN A 92 4.24 -0.21 25.98
N MET A 93 5.03 0.72 26.52
CA MET A 93 5.88 1.62 25.73
C MET A 93 6.95 0.85 24.97
N GLN A 94 7.58 -0.15 25.59
CA GLN A 94 8.56 -1.00 24.93
C GLN A 94 7.92 -1.76 23.76
N GLN A 95 6.74 -2.36 23.96
CA GLN A 95 6.00 -3.03 22.88
C GLN A 95 5.61 -2.05 21.76
N ALA A 96 5.17 -0.84 22.10
CA ALA A 96 4.84 0.19 21.13
C ALA A 96 6.07 0.65 20.34
N MET A 97 7.22 0.86 21.00
CA MET A 97 8.48 1.19 20.35
C MET A 97 8.98 0.07 19.43
N GLU A 98 8.87 -1.19 19.85
CA GLU A 98 9.25 -2.35 19.02
C GLU A 98 8.36 -2.45 17.78
N ALA A 99 7.05 -2.29 17.94
CA ALA A 99 6.11 -2.26 16.82
C ALA A 99 6.38 -1.09 15.87
N GLN A 100 6.66 0.09 16.41
CA GLN A 100 6.99 1.29 15.62
C GLN A 100 8.31 1.13 14.87
N ALA A 101 9.36 0.62 15.53
CA ALA A 101 10.65 0.35 14.89
C ALA A 101 10.55 -0.74 13.80
N ALA A 102 9.56 -1.62 13.86
CA ALA A 102 9.29 -2.57 12.81
C ALA A 102 8.64 -1.91 11.57
N MET A 103 7.85 -0.85 11.75
CA MET A 103 7.24 -0.10 10.65
C MET A 103 8.22 0.84 9.94
N THR A 104 9.27 1.32 10.63
CA THR A 104 10.31 2.18 10.02
C THR A 104 11.32 1.41 9.18
N LYS A 105 11.34 0.07 9.26
CA LYS A 105 12.26 -0.76 8.50
C LYS A 105 11.64 -1.18 7.18
N PRO A 106 12.43 -1.32 6.10
CA PRO A 106 11.93 -1.87 4.86
C PRO A 106 11.36 -3.28 5.04
N ALA A 107 10.37 -3.62 4.22
CA ALA A 107 9.80 -4.96 4.23
C ALA A 107 10.85 -6.02 3.85
N LYS A 108 10.88 -7.14 4.58
CA LYS A 108 11.75 -8.27 4.26
C LYS A 108 11.14 -9.08 3.13
N VAL A 109 11.78 -9.09 1.96
CA VAL A 109 11.34 -9.86 0.79
C VAL A 109 12.14 -11.17 0.66
N VAL A 110 11.44 -12.28 0.45
CA VAL A 110 12.04 -13.61 0.24
C VAL A 110 11.46 -14.26 -1.00
N LYS A 111 12.29 -14.46 -2.02
CA LYS A 111 11.97 -15.31 -3.18
C LYS A 111 12.04 -16.78 -2.76
N THR A 112 10.92 -17.50 -2.80
CA THR A 112 10.84 -18.86 -2.20
C THR A 112 11.32 -19.98 -3.11
N GLY A 113 11.59 -19.70 -4.38
CA GLY A 113 11.91 -20.70 -5.41
C GLY A 113 10.70 -21.50 -5.91
N LYS A 114 9.53 -21.39 -5.26
CA LYS A 114 8.29 -22.03 -5.74
C LYS A 114 7.79 -21.34 -7.00
N LYS A 115 7.32 -22.15 -7.95
CA LYS A 115 6.74 -21.70 -9.22
C LYS A 115 5.36 -22.31 -9.41
N ASP A 116 4.48 -21.56 -10.05
CA ASP A 116 3.15 -22.01 -10.45
C ASP A 116 2.72 -21.31 -11.74
N LYS A 117 1.62 -21.73 -12.34
CA LYS A 117 1.03 -21.10 -13.52
C LYS A 117 -0.33 -20.51 -13.19
N ILE A 118 -0.45 -19.19 -13.35
CA ILE A 118 -1.72 -18.46 -13.16
C ILE A 118 -2.07 -17.78 -14.49
N LEU A 119 -3.27 -18.03 -15.00
CA LEU A 119 -3.71 -17.57 -16.33
C LEU A 119 -2.74 -17.90 -17.48
N GLY A 120 -1.98 -19.00 -17.34
CA GLY A 120 -0.98 -19.45 -18.32
C GLY A 120 0.43 -18.88 -18.12
N TYR A 121 0.58 -17.83 -17.31
CA TYR A 121 1.85 -17.16 -17.04
C TYR A 121 2.62 -17.85 -15.93
N THR A 122 3.93 -17.97 -16.10
CA THR A 122 4.80 -18.51 -15.05
C THR A 122 4.91 -17.49 -13.93
N CYS A 123 4.55 -17.91 -12.72
CA CYS A 123 4.62 -17.09 -11.51
C CYS A 123 5.69 -17.63 -10.56
N GLN A 124 6.43 -16.72 -9.95
CA GLN A 124 7.33 -16.99 -8.83
C GLN A 124 6.68 -16.50 -7.54
N GLN A 125 6.71 -17.32 -6.50
CA GLN A 125 6.25 -16.90 -5.19
C GLN A 125 7.32 -16.05 -4.46
N TYR A 126 6.85 -14.95 -3.89
CA TYR A 126 7.56 -14.09 -2.94
C TYR A 126 6.79 -14.08 -1.63
N LYS A 127 7.54 -14.21 -0.52
CA LYS A 127 7.02 -13.97 0.82
C LYS A 127 7.59 -12.68 1.35
N VAL A 128 6.73 -11.79 1.79
CA VAL A 128 7.07 -10.48 2.32
C VAL A 128 6.60 -10.42 3.76
N SER A 129 7.46 -9.93 4.65
CA SER A 129 7.12 -9.71 6.06
C SER A 129 7.46 -8.27 6.43
N TRP A 130 6.49 -7.56 6.99
CA TRP A 130 6.65 -6.17 7.40
C TRP A 130 5.76 -5.87 8.60
N ALA A 131 6.37 -5.42 9.71
CA ALA A 131 5.69 -5.26 11.00
C ALA A 131 4.82 -6.50 11.35
N ASN A 132 3.51 -6.30 11.51
CA ASN A 132 2.49 -7.32 11.80
C ASN A 132 1.77 -7.85 10.55
N MET A 133 2.31 -7.58 9.36
CA MET A 133 1.76 -7.96 8.07
C MET A 133 2.64 -9.03 7.40
N THR A 134 1.99 -10.02 6.80
CA THR A 134 2.62 -10.93 5.84
C THR A 134 1.93 -10.85 4.48
N LEU A 135 2.73 -10.88 3.43
CA LEU A 135 2.29 -10.87 2.03
C LEU A 135 2.82 -12.13 1.34
N ASP A 136 1.93 -12.93 0.77
CA ASP A 136 2.26 -14.02 -0.14
C ASP A 136 1.87 -13.58 -1.55
N MET A 137 2.87 -13.33 -2.41
CA MET A 137 2.67 -12.81 -3.75
C MET A 137 3.13 -13.82 -4.80
N TRP A 138 2.28 -14.10 -5.77
CA TRP A 138 2.61 -14.85 -6.98
C TRP A 138 2.77 -13.87 -8.13
N VAL A 139 4.01 -13.70 -8.58
CA VAL A 139 4.40 -12.62 -9.48
C VAL A 139 4.94 -13.17 -10.78
N SER A 140 4.49 -12.63 -11.90
CA SER A 140 5.02 -12.95 -13.24
C SER A 140 5.72 -11.75 -13.85
N ASP A 141 6.92 -11.96 -14.38
CA ASP A 141 7.70 -10.98 -15.16
C ASP A 141 7.45 -11.11 -16.68
N GLU A 142 6.61 -12.05 -17.11
CA GLU A 142 6.23 -12.26 -18.51
C GLU A 142 5.22 -11.21 -19.02
N ILE A 143 4.56 -10.48 -18.11
CA ILE A 143 3.47 -9.55 -18.44
C ILE A 143 3.99 -8.13 -18.59
N ALA A 144 3.80 -7.56 -19.79
CA ALA A 144 4.18 -6.19 -20.13
C ALA A 144 5.61 -5.85 -19.65
N PRO A 145 6.64 -6.59 -20.12
CA PRO A 145 8.02 -6.46 -19.64
C PRO A 145 8.63 -5.07 -19.86
N GLU A 146 8.02 -4.26 -20.72
CA GLU A 146 8.37 -2.85 -20.94
C GLU A 146 7.93 -1.92 -19.79
N ILE A 147 7.03 -2.38 -18.91
CA ILE A 147 6.52 -1.63 -17.77
C ILE A 147 7.26 -2.08 -16.51
N ASP A 148 7.93 -1.14 -15.86
CA ASP A 148 8.54 -1.37 -14.56
C ASP A 148 7.51 -1.21 -13.44
N PHE A 149 6.80 -2.30 -13.13
CA PHE A 149 5.75 -2.31 -12.11
C PHE A 149 6.25 -1.94 -10.71
N SER A 150 7.54 -2.12 -10.43
CA SER A 150 8.12 -1.78 -9.12
C SER A 150 7.98 -0.30 -8.79
N LYS A 151 8.01 0.57 -9.81
CA LYS A 151 7.88 2.03 -9.65
C LYS A 151 6.48 2.47 -9.22
N PHE A 152 5.48 1.63 -9.42
CA PHE A 152 4.11 1.95 -8.99
C PHE A 152 3.87 1.66 -7.51
N TYR A 153 4.71 0.87 -6.84
CA TYR A 153 4.49 0.57 -5.41
C TYR A 153 4.56 1.81 -4.53
N THR A 154 5.45 2.77 -4.84
CA THR A 154 5.48 4.07 -4.14
C THR A 154 4.15 4.80 -4.28
N GLY A 155 3.56 4.83 -5.48
CA GLY A 155 2.26 5.47 -5.70
C GLY A 155 1.05 4.67 -5.21
N LEU A 156 1.16 3.35 -5.03
CA LEU A 156 0.06 2.50 -4.54
C LEU A 156 -0.01 2.48 -3.02
N LEU A 157 1.16 2.44 -2.37
CA LEU A 157 1.28 2.31 -0.92
C LEU A 157 1.59 3.64 -0.26
N MET A 158 1.44 4.72 -1.02
CA MET A 158 1.77 6.09 -0.65
C MET A 158 3.25 6.33 -0.34
N GLY A 159 4.12 5.32 -0.45
CA GLY A 159 5.57 5.39 -0.27
C GLY A 159 6.05 4.64 0.98
N GLY A 160 7.15 5.12 1.57
CA GLY A 160 7.68 4.60 2.84
C GLY A 160 8.32 3.21 2.77
N PRO A 161 8.72 2.65 3.94
CA PRO A 161 9.57 1.46 4.00
C PRO A 161 8.95 0.19 3.40
N LEU A 162 7.62 0.06 3.46
CA LEU A 162 6.93 -1.06 2.80
C LEU A 162 7.07 -0.98 1.27
N ALA A 163 6.87 0.20 0.68
CA ALA A 163 7.03 0.41 -0.76
C ALA A 163 8.50 0.20 -1.19
N GLU A 164 9.46 0.66 -0.38
CA GLU A 164 10.89 0.41 -0.60
C GLU A 164 11.19 -1.09 -0.69
N GLY A 165 10.72 -1.90 0.28
CA GLY A 165 10.93 -3.35 0.25
C GLY A 165 10.25 -4.01 -0.96
N LEU A 166 9.02 -3.62 -1.28
CA LEU A 166 8.28 -4.20 -2.41
C LEU A 166 8.86 -3.79 -3.79
N SER A 167 9.62 -2.71 -3.87
CA SER A 167 10.30 -2.30 -5.10
C SER A 167 11.33 -3.32 -5.60
N GLU A 168 11.80 -4.24 -4.74
CA GLU A 168 12.65 -5.37 -5.13
C GLU A 168 11.91 -6.40 -6.01
N ILE A 169 10.57 -6.42 -5.96
CA ILE A 169 9.74 -7.38 -6.67
C ILE A 169 9.45 -6.85 -8.08
N LYS A 170 10.05 -7.52 -9.07
CA LYS A 170 9.83 -7.24 -10.49
C LYS A 170 8.68 -8.08 -11.05
N GLY A 171 7.83 -7.44 -11.84
CA GLY A 171 6.70 -8.08 -12.52
C GLY A 171 5.36 -7.73 -11.87
N VAL A 172 4.32 -8.39 -12.37
CA VAL A 172 2.93 -8.15 -11.97
C VAL A 172 2.50 -9.24 -10.98
N PRO A 173 1.93 -8.89 -9.82
CA PRO A 173 1.28 -9.87 -8.97
C PRO A 173 -0.02 -10.35 -9.61
N LEU A 174 -0.15 -11.67 -9.83
CA LEU A 174 -1.39 -12.31 -10.30
C LEU A 174 -2.21 -12.85 -9.14
N LYS A 175 -1.58 -13.10 -8.00
CA LYS A 175 -2.26 -13.45 -6.75
C LYS A 175 -1.52 -12.85 -5.59
N THR A 176 -2.25 -12.27 -4.66
CA THR A 176 -1.73 -11.76 -3.39
C THR A 176 -2.61 -12.23 -2.26
N VAL A 177 -1.97 -12.67 -1.18
CA VAL A 177 -2.63 -12.93 0.09
C VAL A 177 -1.96 -12.04 1.12
N VAL A 178 -2.75 -11.17 1.73
CA VAL A 178 -2.34 -10.27 2.79
C VAL A 178 -2.95 -10.78 4.08
N GLU A 179 -2.12 -11.06 5.06
CA GLU A 179 -2.55 -11.40 6.41
C GLU A 179 -1.97 -10.37 7.38
N THR A 180 -2.82 -9.78 8.20
CA THR A 180 -2.41 -8.80 9.22
C THR A 180 -2.96 -9.21 10.58
N GLU A 181 -2.13 -9.05 11.61
CA GLU A 181 -2.53 -9.26 13.00
C GLU A 181 -2.50 -7.94 13.75
N ALA A 182 -3.66 -7.38 14.11
CA ALA A 182 -3.74 -6.11 14.82
C ALA A 182 -4.71 -6.22 16.00
N ALA A 183 -4.29 -5.79 17.18
CA ALA A 183 -5.12 -5.73 18.39
C ALA A 183 -5.88 -7.05 18.71
N GLY A 184 -5.25 -8.20 18.45
CA GLY A 184 -5.86 -9.52 18.68
C GLY A 184 -6.84 -9.99 17.61
N ALA A 185 -7.03 -9.21 16.54
CA ALA A 185 -7.79 -9.60 15.35
C ALA A 185 -6.85 -10.03 14.22
N HIS A 186 -7.20 -11.12 13.56
CA HIS A 186 -6.59 -11.55 12.31
C HIS A 186 -7.49 -11.13 11.15
N SER A 187 -6.93 -10.46 10.16
CA SER A 187 -7.62 -10.16 8.91
C SER A 187 -6.84 -10.71 7.73
N ARG A 188 -7.60 -11.29 6.79
CA ARG A 188 -7.08 -11.91 5.59
C ARG A 188 -7.74 -11.29 4.36
N TYR A 189 -6.91 -10.78 3.45
CA TYR A 189 -7.34 -10.25 2.17
C TYR A 189 -6.69 -11.06 1.05
N ILE A 190 -7.48 -11.45 0.06
CA ILE A 190 -6.99 -12.20 -1.11
C ILE A 190 -7.38 -11.41 -2.34
N SER A 191 -6.41 -11.13 -3.21
CA SER A 191 -6.64 -10.57 -4.52
C SER A 191 -6.08 -11.49 -5.59
N GLU A 192 -6.89 -11.82 -6.59
CA GLU A 192 -6.54 -12.70 -7.70
C GLU A 192 -6.90 -12.04 -9.03
N LEU A 193 -5.95 -12.05 -9.97
CA LEU A 193 -6.18 -11.59 -11.32
C LEU A 193 -7.02 -12.63 -12.07
N THR A 194 -8.25 -12.26 -12.42
CA THR A 194 -9.18 -13.15 -13.13
C THR A 194 -9.11 -13.01 -14.64
N LYS A 195 -8.59 -11.88 -15.14
CA LYS A 195 -8.54 -11.58 -16.58
C LYS A 195 -7.46 -10.57 -16.90
N LEU A 196 -6.68 -10.86 -17.95
CA LEU A 196 -5.67 -9.97 -18.51
C LEU A 196 -5.92 -9.77 -20.01
N LYS A 197 -5.75 -8.54 -20.49
CA LYS A 197 -5.82 -8.22 -21.93
C LYS A 197 -4.76 -7.18 -22.28
N THR A 198 -3.88 -7.53 -23.21
CA THR A 198 -2.95 -6.57 -23.82
C THR A 198 -3.62 -5.92 -25.02
N LYS A 199 -3.77 -4.59 -24.99
CA LYS A 199 -4.35 -3.80 -26.08
C LYS A 199 -3.83 -2.38 -26.02
N LYS A 200 -4.04 -1.62 -27.10
CA LYS A 200 -3.85 -0.16 -27.06
C LYS A 200 -4.82 0.45 -26.04
N ILE A 201 -4.28 1.21 -25.09
CA ILE A 201 -5.04 1.93 -24.06
C ILE A 201 -5.04 3.42 -24.41
N SER A 202 -6.22 4.05 -24.36
CA SER A 202 -6.38 5.48 -24.58
C SER A 202 -5.76 6.26 -23.43
N ASP A 203 -5.13 7.40 -23.74
CA ASP A 203 -4.57 8.29 -22.70
C ASP A 203 -5.66 8.85 -21.79
N SER A 204 -6.90 8.98 -22.29
CA SER A 204 -8.05 9.44 -21.51
C SER A 204 -8.41 8.55 -20.32
N GLU A 205 -7.99 7.28 -20.29
CA GLU A 205 -8.21 6.39 -19.13
C GLU A 205 -7.40 6.87 -17.91
N PHE A 206 -6.33 7.61 -18.13
CA PHE A 206 -5.40 8.12 -17.11
C PHE A 206 -5.58 9.62 -16.83
N GLU A 207 -6.68 10.20 -17.27
CA GLU A 207 -7.06 11.59 -16.98
C GLU A 207 -8.23 11.64 -16.00
N LEU A 208 -8.32 12.74 -15.25
CA LEU A 208 -9.44 12.98 -14.34
C LEU A 208 -10.77 13.07 -15.13
N PRO A 209 -11.87 12.49 -14.61
CA PRO A 209 -13.15 12.65 -15.25
C PRO A 209 -13.62 14.11 -15.22
N LYS A 210 -14.26 14.56 -16.31
CA LYS A 210 -14.77 15.94 -16.40
C LYS A 210 -15.83 16.22 -15.32
N GLY A 211 -15.77 17.41 -14.74
CA GLY A 211 -16.75 17.90 -13.77
C GLY A 211 -16.54 17.40 -12.33
N TYR A 212 -15.40 16.78 -12.05
CA TYR A 212 -15.03 16.39 -10.69
C TYR A 212 -14.40 17.59 -9.97
N ARG A 213 -14.67 17.72 -8.68
CA ARG A 213 -14.15 18.80 -7.85
C ARG A 213 -12.98 18.31 -6.99
N GLU A 214 -11.93 19.11 -6.92
CA GLU A 214 -10.82 18.85 -6.01
C GLU A 214 -11.24 19.00 -4.55
N VAL A 215 -10.77 18.10 -3.69
CA VAL A 215 -10.89 18.15 -2.23
C VAL A 215 -9.51 17.96 -1.60
N PRO A 216 -9.29 18.46 -0.37
CA PRO A 216 -8.05 18.22 0.35
C PRO A 216 -7.73 16.72 0.43
N TYR A 217 -6.47 16.38 0.20
CA TYR A 217 -5.96 15.02 0.36
C TYR A 217 -6.15 14.53 1.81
N GLY A 218 -6.50 13.25 1.98
CA GLY A 218 -6.73 12.63 3.30
C GLY A 218 -8.06 12.95 3.99
N GLN A 219 -8.97 13.74 3.39
CA GLN A 219 -10.30 14.03 3.94
C GLN A 219 -11.44 13.25 3.24
N GLY A 220 -11.11 12.20 2.51
CA GLY A 220 -12.05 11.38 1.75
C GLY A 220 -12.70 10.24 2.54
N GLU A 221 -13.40 10.55 3.63
CA GLU A 221 -14.39 9.64 4.25
C GLU A 221 -15.79 9.92 3.72
#